data_AF-A0A958D0P7-F1
#
_entry.id   AF-A0A958D0P7-F1
#
_cell.length_a   1.000
_cell.length_b   1.000
_cell.length_c   1.000
_cell.angle_alpha   90.00
_cell.angle_beta   90.00
_cell.angle_gamma   90.00
#
_symmetry.space_group_name_H-M   'P 1'
#
loop_
_entity.id
_entity.type
_entity.pdbx_description
1 polymer ?
#
loop_
_entity_poly.entity_id
_entity_poly.type
_entity_poly.pdbx_seq_one_letter_code
_entity_poly.pdbx_strand_id
1 'polypeptide(L)'
;MNPSKIDDLLTAYEMDVRFPDVSGMEHLDMLLARSELAMADHDDMLTAEQRIRLAEADRVLASQAGRFYRAIRRVADLAAWRQQEGAPPDQWWWYLDVLAQAPVGTSAEFTAIVV
;
A
#
# COMPACT_ATOMS: atom_id res chain seq x y z
N MET A 1 -3.31 -18.62 6.78
CA MET A 1 -2.23 -18.07 7.64
C MET A 1 -2.49 -18.43 9.11
N ASN A 2 -1.61 -18.21 10.07
CA ASN A 2 -1.98 -18.30 11.51
C ASN A 2 -1.91 -16.90 12.15
N PRO A 3 -2.58 -16.65 13.30
CA PRO A 3 -2.71 -15.29 13.85
C PRO A 3 -1.37 -14.62 14.19
N SER A 4 -0.39 -15.38 14.69
CA SER A 4 0.96 -14.86 14.98
C SER A 4 1.65 -14.35 13.72
N LYS A 5 1.57 -15.10 12.61
CA LYS A 5 2.17 -14.69 11.34
C LYS A 5 1.51 -13.43 10.76
N ILE A 6 0.21 -13.24 10.97
CA ILE A 6 -0.49 -12.01 10.53
C ILE A 6 0.06 -10.80 11.29
N ASP A 7 0.28 -10.93 12.60
CA ASP A 7 0.82 -9.83 13.42
C ASP A 7 2.26 -9.48 13.06
N ASP A 8 3.10 -10.49 12.79
CA ASP A 8 4.47 -10.30 12.31
C ASP A 8 4.49 -9.57 10.95
N LEU A 9 3.64 -10.00 10.02
CA LEU A 9 3.53 -9.42 8.68
C LEU A 9 3.01 -7.98 8.72
N LEU A 10 2.03 -7.71 9.58
CA LEU A 10 1.50 -6.38 9.79
C LEU A 10 2.54 -5.45 10.42
N THR A 11 3.30 -5.95 11.40
CA THR A 11 4.39 -5.20 12.03
C THR A 11 5.50 -4.87 11.02
N ALA A 12 5.88 -5.82 10.17
CA ALA A 12 6.83 -5.58 9.10
C ALA A 12 6.33 -4.49 8.12
N TYR A 13 5.09 -4.63 7.64
CA TYR A 13 4.47 -3.64 6.75
C TYR A 13 4.40 -2.24 7.39
N GLU A 14 4.00 -2.15 8.66
CA GLU A 14 3.98 -0.89 9.42
C GLU A 14 5.36 -0.23 9.53
N MET A 15 6.41 -1.04 9.71
CA MET A 15 7.79 -0.55 9.76
C MET A 15 8.23 -0.05 8.39
N ASP A 16 7.98 -0.80 7.32
CA ASP A 16 8.39 -0.44 5.97
C ASP A 16 7.74 0.87 5.50
N VAL A 17 6.45 1.08 5.83
CA VAL A 17 5.76 2.33 5.45
C VAL A 17 6.24 3.54 6.26
N ARG A 18 6.72 3.33 7.50
CA ARG A 18 7.24 4.39 8.39
C ARG A 18 8.70 4.72 8.14
N PHE A 19 9.50 3.75 7.68
CA PHE A 19 10.93 3.89 7.41
C PHE A 19 11.24 3.61 5.93
N PRO A 20 10.78 4.47 5.01
CA PRO A 20 10.92 4.27 3.57
C PRO A 20 12.34 4.49 3.01
N ASP A 21 13.35 4.67 3.86
CA ASP A 21 14.75 4.86 3.45
C ASP A 21 15.46 3.52 3.27
N VAL A 22 14.85 2.67 2.45
CA VAL A 22 15.31 1.32 2.11
C VAL A 22 15.43 1.15 0.60
N SER A 23 15.90 0.00 0.14
CA SER A 23 16.06 -0.27 -1.29
C SER A 23 14.71 -0.39 -2.01
N GLY A 24 14.71 -0.17 -3.33
CA GLY A 24 13.52 -0.39 -4.15
C GLY A 24 13.03 -1.84 -4.16
N MET A 25 13.92 -2.81 -3.88
CA MET A 25 13.54 -4.23 -3.76
C MET A 25 12.77 -4.49 -2.47
N GLU A 26 13.22 -3.92 -1.35
CA GLU A 26 12.50 -4.02 -0.07
C GLU A 26 11.09 -3.41 -0.17
N HIS A 27 10.91 -2.35 -0.96
CA HIS A 27 9.57 -1.85 -1.25
C HIS A 27 8.70 -2.81 -2.07
N LEU A 28 9.28 -3.63 -2.96
CA LEU A 28 8.50 -4.67 -3.64
C LEU A 28 8.08 -5.76 -2.66
N ASP A 29 8.98 -6.18 -1.77
CA ASP A 29 8.67 -7.14 -0.70
C ASP A 29 7.54 -6.60 0.21
N MET A 30 7.57 -5.31 0.52
CA MET A 30 6.48 -4.63 1.25
C MET A 30 5.13 -4.69 0.50
N LEU A 31 5.11 -4.54 -0.84
CA LEU A 31 3.87 -4.65 -1.63
C LEU A 31 3.35 -6.10 -1.67
N LEU A 32 4.24 -7.08 -1.72
CA LEU A 32 3.89 -8.50 -1.60
C LEU A 32 3.31 -8.81 -0.21
N ALA A 33 3.95 -8.29 0.85
CA ALA A 33 3.44 -8.41 2.22
C ALA A 33 2.03 -7.80 2.36
N ARG A 34 1.78 -6.64 1.74
CA ARG A 34 0.44 -6.03 1.73
C ARG A 34 -0.59 -6.88 0.98
N SER A 35 -0.18 -7.58 -0.07
CA SER A 35 -1.03 -8.50 -0.82
C SER A 35 -1.38 -9.75 0.00
N GLU A 36 -0.41 -10.29 0.75
CA GLU A 36 -0.66 -11.37 1.72
C GLU A 36 -1.64 -10.94 2.83
N LEU A 37 -1.52 -9.71 3.35
CA LEU A 37 -2.47 -9.15 4.32
C LEU A 37 -3.87 -8.99 3.72
N ALA A 38 -3.98 -8.60 2.44
CA ALA A 38 -5.26 -8.49 1.75
C ALA A 38 -5.97 -9.85 1.63
N MET A 39 -5.22 -10.90 1.30
CA MET A 39 -5.75 -12.27 1.25
C MET A 39 -6.23 -12.71 2.63
N ALA A 40 -5.44 -12.46 3.68
CA ALA A 40 -5.83 -12.78 5.04
C ALA A 40 -7.10 -12.01 5.48
N ASP A 41 -7.28 -10.77 5.03
CA ASP A 41 -8.47 -9.97 5.33
C ASP A 41 -9.71 -10.49 4.61
N HIS A 42 -9.57 -10.85 3.32
CA HIS A 42 -10.63 -11.47 2.53
C HIS A 42 -11.09 -12.81 3.13
N ASP A 43 -10.15 -13.58 3.69
CA ASP A 43 -10.42 -14.85 4.38
C ASP A 43 -10.92 -14.65 5.84
N ASP A 44 -11.29 -13.41 6.22
CA ASP A 44 -11.78 -13.03 7.55
C ASP A 44 -10.82 -13.38 8.70
N MET A 45 -9.51 -13.43 8.42
CA MET A 45 -8.50 -13.81 9.40
C MET A 45 -8.02 -12.65 10.28
N LEU A 46 -8.28 -11.40 9.88
CA LEU A 46 -7.86 -10.22 10.62
C LEU A 46 -8.87 -9.87 11.72
N THR A 47 -8.35 -9.52 12.89
CA THR A 47 -9.16 -8.91 13.95
C THR A 47 -9.51 -7.46 13.59
N ALA A 48 -10.51 -6.89 14.29
CA ALA A 48 -10.86 -5.47 14.11
C ALA A 48 -9.67 -4.53 14.39
N GLU A 49 -8.85 -4.85 15.39
CA GLU A 49 -7.65 -4.09 15.72
C GLU A 49 -6.59 -4.16 14.62
N GLN A 50 -6.37 -5.35 14.05
CA GLN A 50 -5.45 -5.54 12.92
C GLN A 50 -5.91 -4.78 11.67
N ARG A 51 -7.21 -4.73 11.41
CA ARG A 51 -7.78 -3.93 10.30
C ARG A 51 -7.57 -2.43 10.49
N ILE A 52 -7.68 -1.93 11.72
CA ILE A 52 -7.41 -0.52 12.04
C ILE A 52 -5.94 -0.19 11.77
N ARG A 53 -5.03 -1.03 12.27
CA ARG A 53 -3.57 -0.93 12.04
C ARG A 53 -3.22 -0.97 10.55
N LEU A 54 -3.80 -1.91 9.81
CA LEU A 54 -3.61 -2.02 8.35
C LEU A 54 -4.07 -0.75 7.63
N ALA A 55 -5.25 -0.21 7.98
CA ALA A 55 -5.77 1.02 7.40
C ALA A 55 -4.92 2.26 7.75
N GLU A 56 -4.26 2.28 8.91
CA GLU A 56 -3.29 3.32 9.26
C GLU A 56 -2.03 3.23 8.40
N ALA A 57 -1.45 2.03 8.26
CA ALA A 57 -0.29 1.79 7.42
C ALA A 57 -0.57 2.14 5.94
N ASP A 58 -1.74 1.76 5.44
CA ASP A 58 -2.22 2.09 4.10
C ASP A 58 -2.31 3.60 3.85
N ARG A 59 -2.81 4.35 4.84
CA ARG A 59 -2.84 5.83 4.76
C ARG A 59 -1.43 6.42 4.67
N VAL A 60 -0.48 5.88 5.42
CA VAL A 60 0.93 6.31 5.36
C VAL A 60 1.51 6.00 3.98
N LEU A 61 1.31 4.79 3.45
CA LEU A 61 1.76 4.41 2.12
C LEU A 61 1.19 5.32 1.03
N ALA A 62 -0.13 5.54 1.03
CA ALA A 62 -0.81 6.39 0.05
C ALA A 62 -0.30 7.83 0.09
N SER A 63 -0.12 8.41 1.29
CA SER A 63 0.40 9.77 1.47
C SER A 63 1.82 9.95 0.95
N GLN A 64 2.59 8.86 0.88
CA GLN A 64 3.98 8.84 0.44
C GLN A 64 4.16 8.11 -0.90
N ALA A 65 3.09 7.85 -1.66
CA ALA A 65 3.13 7.02 -2.87
C ALA A 65 4.23 7.45 -3.87
N GLY A 66 4.41 8.75 -4.07
CA GLY A 66 5.47 9.29 -4.93
C GLY A 66 6.90 9.03 -4.43
N ARG A 67 7.13 8.84 -3.13
CA ARG A 67 8.43 8.45 -2.57
C ARG A 67 8.71 6.98 -2.86
N PHE A 68 7.78 6.10 -2.52
CA PHE A 68 7.88 4.66 -2.76
C PHE A 68 8.05 4.35 -4.26
N TYR A 69 7.21 4.92 -5.11
CA TYR A 69 7.32 4.70 -6.55
C TYR A 69 8.67 5.16 -7.12
N ARG A 70 9.20 6.30 -6.67
CA ARG A 70 10.53 6.77 -7.10
C ARG A 70 11.67 5.84 -6.71
N ALA A 71 11.56 5.12 -5.61
CA ALA A 71 12.54 4.14 -5.17
C ALA A 71 12.40 2.83 -5.96
N ILE A 72 11.18 2.30 -6.09
CA ILE A 72 10.88 1.07 -6.85
C ILE A 72 11.33 1.21 -8.31
N ARG A 73 10.99 2.32 -8.97
CA ARG A 73 11.31 2.53 -10.40
C ARG A 73 12.80 2.55 -10.73
N ARG A 74 13.68 2.63 -9.73
CA ARG A 74 15.14 2.54 -9.92
C ARG A 74 15.61 1.11 -10.15
N VAL A 75 14.81 0.12 -9.75
CA VAL A 75 15.17 -1.30 -9.79
C VAL A 75 14.18 -2.15 -10.57
N ALA A 76 12.93 -1.71 -10.75
CA ALA A 76 11.89 -2.48 -11.42
C ALA A 76 10.84 -1.60 -12.12
N ASP A 77 10.18 -2.17 -13.13
CA ASP A 77 8.95 -1.60 -13.71
C ASP A 77 7.73 -2.10 -12.91
N LEU A 78 7.13 -1.21 -12.12
CA LEU A 78 6.00 -1.56 -11.26
C LEU A 78 4.76 -2.03 -12.06
N ALA A 79 4.55 -1.51 -13.27
CA ALA A 79 3.41 -1.91 -14.09
C ALA A 79 3.58 -3.34 -14.63
N ALA A 80 4.81 -3.74 -14.96
CA ALA A 80 5.12 -5.11 -15.35
C ALA A 80 4.93 -6.08 -14.18
N TRP A 81 5.37 -5.71 -12.99
CA TRP A 81 5.17 -6.50 -11.77
C TRP A 81 3.68 -6.66 -11.43
N ARG A 82 2.91 -5.59 -11.49
CA ARG A 82 1.44 -5.64 -11.32
C ARG A 82 0.77 -6.66 -12.25
N GLN A 83 1.22 -6.74 -13.50
CA GLN A 83 0.69 -7.72 -14.46
C GLN A 83 1.12 -9.14 -14.12
N GLN A 84 2.37 -9.34 -13.70
CA GLN A 84 2.88 -10.65 -13.30
C GLN A 84 2.13 -11.21 -12.08
N GLU A 85 1.88 -10.36 -11.08
CA GLU A 85 1.13 -10.73 -9.88
C GLU A 85 -0.39 -10.83 -10.14
N GLY A 86 -0.85 -10.44 -11.33
CA GLY A 86 -2.27 -10.44 -11.67
C GLY A 86 -3.11 -9.53 -10.77
N ALA A 87 -2.52 -8.42 -10.29
CA ALA A 87 -3.08 -7.67 -9.17
C ALA A 87 -4.36 -6.90 -9.58
N PRO A 88 -5.51 -7.21 -8.97
CA PRO A 88 -6.76 -6.54 -9.29
C PRO A 88 -6.82 -5.10 -8.75
N PRO A 89 -7.75 -4.25 -9.25
CA PRO A 89 -7.78 -2.82 -8.88
C PRO A 89 -8.00 -2.52 -7.39
N ASP A 90 -8.62 -3.43 -6.65
CA ASP A 90 -8.77 -3.40 -5.18
C ASP A 90 -7.43 -3.56 -4.46
N GLN A 91 -6.41 -4.13 -5.12
CA GLN A 91 -5.01 -4.07 -4.68
C GLN A 91 -4.31 -2.79 -5.14
N TRP A 92 -4.87 -1.66 -4.73
CA TRP A 92 -4.47 -0.31 -5.17
C TRP A 92 -2.99 0.02 -4.94
N TRP A 93 -2.30 -0.66 -4.01
CA TRP A 93 -0.87 -0.46 -3.74
C TRP A 93 0.03 -0.92 -4.89
N TRP A 94 -0.46 -1.70 -5.86
CA TRP A 94 0.26 -1.95 -7.11
C TRP A 94 0.15 -0.81 -8.13
N TYR A 95 -0.62 0.22 -7.82
CA TYR A 95 -0.87 1.37 -8.68
C TYR A 95 -0.18 2.64 -8.13
N LEU A 96 0.89 2.49 -7.34
CA LEU A 96 1.67 3.65 -6.85
C LEU A 96 2.25 4.49 -7.99
N ASP A 97 2.51 3.89 -9.16
CA ASP A 97 2.89 4.60 -10.38
C ASP A 97 1.82 5.58 -10.83
N VAL A 98 0.55 5.17 -10.78
CA VAL A 98 -0.62 6.00 -11.11
C VAL A 98 -0.84 7.05 -10.03
N LEU A 99 -0.83 6.65 -8.76
CA LEU A 99 -1.03 7.55 -7.62
C LEU A 99 0.05 8.63 -7.53
N ALA A 100 1.30 8.31 -7.85
CA ALA A 100 2.41 9.26 -7.88
C ALA A 100 2.31 10.29 -9.01
N GLN A 101 1.54 9.99 -10.06
CA GLN A 101 1.31 10.86 -11.22
C GLN A 101 -0.01 11.62 -11.13
N ALA A 102 -0.87 11.28 -10.16
CA ALA A 102 -2.08 12.03 -9.92
C ALA A 102 -1.71 13.50 -9.64
N PRO A 103 -2.37 14.46 -10.29
CA PRO A 103 -2.24 15.85 -9.90
C PRO A 103 -2.49 15.89 -8.40
N VAL A 104 -1.59 16.49 -7.63
CA VAL A 104 -1.87 16.81 -6.23
C VAL A 104 -3.02 17.80 -6.29
N GLY A 105 -4.23 17.28 -6.27
CA GLY A 105 -5.44 18.06 -6.32
C GLY A 105 -5.35 19.00 -5.16
N THR A 106 -5.16 20.29 -5.46
CA THR A 106 -5.45 21.38 -4.55
C THR A 106 -6.75 20.97 -3.86
N SER A 107 -6.73 20.90 -2.53
CA SER A 107 -7.91 20.59 -1.72
C SER A 107 -8.97 21.65 -2.03
N ALA A 108 -9.70 21.46 -3.13
CA ALA A 108 -10.78 22.30 -3.54
C ALA A 108 -11.91 21.92 -2.62
N GLU A 109 -12.09 22.78 -1.62
CA GLU A 109 -13.23 22.78 -0.73
C GLU A 109 -14.48 22.51 -1.56
N PHE A 110 -15.11 21.35 -1.33
CA PHE A 110 -16.49 21.13 -1.74
C PHE A 110 -17.35 22.02 -0.84
N THR A 111 -17.35 23.32 -1.08
CA THR A 111 -18.38 24.20 -0.53
C THR A 111 -19.65 23.87 -1.29
N ALA A 112 -20.52 23.12 -0.63
CA ALA A 112 -21.87 22.83 -1.08
C ALA A 112 -22.56 24.13 -1.52
N ILE A 113 -22.87 24.22 -2.81
CA ILE A 113 -23.84 25.21 -3.29
C ILE A 113 -25.21 24.60 -3.01
N VAL A 114 -25.83 25.06 -1.93
CA VAL A 114 -27.28 25.00 -1.75
C VAL A 114 -27.85 26.23 -2.43
N VAL A 115 -28.59 26.04 -3.53
CA VAL A 115 -29.60 26.98 -4.04
C VAL A 115 -30.82 26.16 -4.45
#